data_AF-A0A7C6XEP2-F1
#
_entry.id   AF-A0A7C6XEP2-F1
#
_cell.length_a   1.000
_cell.length_b   1.000
_cell.length_c   1.000
_cell.angle_alpha   90.00
_cell.angle_beta   90.00
_cell.angle_gamma   90.00
#
_symmetry.space_group_name_H-M   'P 1'
#
loop_
_entity.id
_entity.type
_entity.pdbx_description
1 polymer ?
#
loop_
_entity_poly.entity_id
_entity_poly.type
_entity_poly.pdbx_seq_one_letter_code
_entity_poly.pdbx_strand_id
1 'polypeptide(L)'
;ALLIGVLMAGPAWPVVTGRVHAHDYLRSTLDIYPICEYANECLPEDARLLLIHEVRGFYLERDYLWGNEGHHAAIPWSGFRDEVEMRRYLRQELGVTHVLVNHRIQPREARPEGWERTLWEAIRAGTLEPVMEERGYCVYAVQPQE
;
A
#
# COMPACT_ATOMS: atom_id res chain seq x y z
N ALA A 1 -7.77 21.71 29.02
CA ALA A 1 -8.64 21.07 28.01
C ALA A 1 -8.89 21.98 26.80
N LEU A 2 -9.51 23.16 26.98
CA LEU A 2 -9.90 24.04 25.87
C LEU A 2 -8.73 24.53 25.00
N LEU A 3 -7.63 24.97 25.63
CA LEU A 3 -6.41 25.40 24.91
C LEU A 3 -5.80 24.27 24.07
N ILE A 4 -5.77 23.04 24.61
CA ILE A 4 -5.29 21.85 23.90
C ILE A 4 -6.19 21.58 22.70
N GLY A 5 -7.51 21.68 22.85
CA GLY A 5 -8.46 21.52 21.74
C GLY A 5 -8.22 22.54 20.61
N VAL A 6 -7.99 23.80 20.96
CA VAL A 6 -7.69 24.86 19.97
C VAL A 6 -6.36 24.59 19.24
N LEU A 7 -5.32 24.17 19.97
CA LEU A 7 -4.03 23.82 19.37
C LEU A 7 -4.13 22.60 18.44
N MET A 8 -4.90 21.58 18.81
CA MET A 8 -5.10 20.37 18.00
C MET A 8 -5.96 20.64 16.75
N ALA A 9 -6.90 21.59 16.82
CA ALA A 9 -7.75 21.97 15.69
C ALA A 9 -7.08 22.99 14.75
N GLY A 10 -6.03 23.68 15.21
CA GLY A 10 -5.32 24.71 14.44
C GLY A 10 -4.95 24.28 13.01
N PRO A 11 -4.33 23.10 12.79
CA PRO A 11 -3.98 22.62 11.46
C PRO A 11 -5.17 22.45 10.51
N ALA A 12 -6.37 22.16 11.02
CA ALA A 12 -7.58 22.00 10.20
C ALA A 12 -8.25 23.34 9.84
N TRP A 13 -7.89 24.43 10.50
CA TRP A 13 -8.54 25.74 10.31
C TRP A 13 -8.47 26.26 8.86
N PRO A 14 -7.33 26.19 8.14
CA PRO A 14 -7.27 26.61 6.75
C PRO A 14 -8.22 25.81 5.84
N VAL A 15 -8.44 24.53 6.13
CA VAL A 15 -9.36 23.66 5.37
C VAL A 15 -10.81 24.01 5.67
N VAL A 16 -11.19 24.12 6.95
CA VAL A 16 -12.56 24.45 7.38
C VAL A 16 -12.99 25.83 6.88
N THR A 17 -12.04 26.77 6.78
CA THR A 17 -12.31 28.12 6.24
C THR A 17 -12.23 28.21 4.72
N GLY A 18 -11.96 27.09 4.02
CA GLY A 18 -11.87 27.04 2.56
C GLY A 18 -10.63 27.72 1.97
N ARG A 19 -9.64 28.09 2.79
CA ARG A 19 -8.38 28.69 2.33
C ARG A 19 -7.45 27.67 1.67
N VAL A 20 -7.60 26.40 2.01
CA VAL A 20 -6.88 25.27 1.42
C VAL A 20 -7.90 24.20 1.07
N HIS A 21 -7.86 23.65 -0.15
CA HIS A 21 -8.71 22.54 -0.53
C HIS A 21 -8.33 21.27 0.25
N ALA A 22 -9.31 20.42 0.58
CA ALA A 22 -9.08 19.22 1.37
C ALA A 22 -8.03 18.29 0.75
N HIS A 23 -8.06 18.10 -0.58
CA HIS A 23 -7.06 17.32 -1.31
C HIS A 23 -5.65 17.90 -1.19
N ASP A 24 -5.49 19.23 -1.31
CA ASP A 24 -4.18 19.88 -1.18
C ASP A 24 -3.62 19.75 0.25
N TYR A 25 -4.49 19.82 1.26
CA TYR A 25 -4.12 19.58 2.65
C TYR A 25 -3.68 18.12 2.87
N LEU A 26 -4.45 17.15 2.38
CA LEU A 26 -4.11 15.73 2.50
C LEU A 26 -2.81 15.41 1.75
N ARG A 27 -2.64 15.92 0.53
CA ARG A 27 -1.41 15.75 -0.26
C ARG A 27 -0.18 16.33 0.41
N SER A 28 -0.31 17.39 1.21
CA SER A 28 0.81 18.00 1.93
C SER A 28 1.08 17.39 3.31
N THR A 29 0.09 16.77 3.95
CA THR A 29 0.18 16.29 5.35
C THR A 29 0.17 14.78 5.49
N LEU A 30 -0.42 14.05 4.55
CA LEU A 30 -0.49 12.60 4.53
C LEU A 30 0.35 12.04 3.38
N ASP A 31 1.44 11.38 3.74
CA ASP A 31 2.46 10.93 2.80
C ASP A 31 1.98 9.85 1.81
N ILE A 32 1.08 8.96 2.22
CA ILE A 32 0.46 7.95 1.36
C ILE A 32 -0.60 8.52 0.40
N TYR A 33 -1.13 9.71 0.67
CA TYR A 33 -2.29 10.22 -0.07
C TYR A 33 -2.12 10.26 -1.59
N PRO A 34 -0.96 10.68 -2.15
CA PRO A 34 -0.74 10.61 -3.60
C PRO A 34 -0.87 9.19 -4.19
N ILE A 35 -0.50 8.16 -3.44
CA ILE A 35 -0.66 6.77 -3.88
C ILE A 35 -2.14 6.38 -3.88
N CYS A 36 -2.91 6.84 -2.89
CA CYS A 36 -4.37 6.63 -2.90
C CYS A 36 -5.02 7.32 -4.09
N GLU A 37 -4.65 8.57 -4.40
CA GLU A 37 -5.16 9.29 -5.58
C GLU A 37 -4.84 8.52 -6.85
N TYR A 38 -3.58 8.10 -7.04
CA TYR A 38 -3.19 7.25 -8.18
C TYR A 38 -4.00 5.94 -8.24
N ALA A 39 -4.15 5.25 -7.10
CA ALA A 39 -4.88 4.00 -7.05
C ALA A 39 -6.35 4.17 -7.48
N ASN A 40 -6.98 5.26 -7.03
CA ASN A 40 -8.40 5.53 -7.29
C ASN A 40 -8.64 6.01 -8.72
N GLU A 41 -7.69 6.74 -9.31
CA GLU A 41 -7.84 7.35 -10.64
C GLU A 41 -7.31 6.49 -11.78
N CYS A 42 -6.24 5.70 -11.54
CA CYS A 42 -5.49 5.03 -12.60
C CYS A 42 -5.63 3.51 -12.59
N LEU A 43 -5.92 2.88 -11.44
CA LEU A 43 -6.08 1.43 -11.40
C LEU A 43 -7.50 1.02 -11.82
N PRO A 44 -7.66 -0.18 -12.42
CA PRO A 44 -8.97 -0.75 -12.74
C PRO A 44 -9.93 -0.71 -11.55
N GLU A 45 -11.24 -0.58 -11.81
CA GLU A 45 -12.26 -0.54 -10.75
C GLU A 45 -12.27 -1.83 -9.91
N ASP A 46 -11.94 -2.97 -10.51
CA ASP A 46 -11.81 -4.27 -9.86
C ASP A 46 -10.40 -4.53 -9.29
N ALA A 47 -9.54 -3.51 -9.26
CA ALA A 47 -8.23 -3.63 -8.67
C ALA A 47 -8.34 -3.90 -7.17
N ARG A 48 -7.75 -5.02 -6.75
CA ARG A 48 -7.55 -5.34 -5.34
C ARG A 48 -6.08 -5.19 -4.94
N LEU A 49 -5.80 -4.40 -3.91
CA LEU A 49 -4.46 -4.10 -3.41
C LEU A 49 -4.10 -4.95 -2.19
N LEU A 50 -2.86 -5.44 -2.15
CA LEU A 50 -2.25 -5.98 -0.93
C LEU A 50 -1.33 -4.92 -0.33
N LEU A 51 -1.63 -4.47 0.89
CA LEU A 51 -0.87 -3.44 1.59
C LEU A 51 0.23 -4.06 2.46
N ILE A 52 1.49 -3.73 2.19
CA ILE A 52 2.68 -4.26 2.87
C ILE A 52 3.39 -3.13 3.60
N HIS A 53 3.60 -3.31 4.90
CA HIS A 53 4.02 -2.27 5.85
C HIS A 53 3.14 -1.03 5.83
N GLU A 54 1.87 -1.21 5.48
CA GLU A 54 0.91 -0.13 5.43
C GLU A 54 -0.45 -0.60 5.92
N VAL A 55 -1.08 0.25 6.73
CA VAL A 55 -2.38 -0.01 7.35
C VAL A 55 -3.40 1.09 7.05
N ARG A 56 -2.97 2.25 6.54
CA ARG A 56 -3.79 3.44 6.28
C ARG A 56 -4.48 3.38 4.93
N GLY A 57 -5.40 2.42 4.78
CA GLY A 57 -6.23 2.25 3.58
C GLY A 57 -7.46 3.17 3.50
N PHE A 58 -7.66 4.09 4.46
CA PHE A 58 -8.91 4.86 4.60
C PHE A 58 -9.32 5.66 3.35
N TYR A 59 -8.35 6.18 2.58
CA TYR A 59 -8.61 6.95 1.36
C TYR A 59 -8.55 6.12 0.08
N LEU A 60 -8.41 4.79 0.18
CA LEU A 60 -8.50 3.92 -0.99
C LEU A 60 -9.97 3.66 -1.33
N GLU A 61 -10.30 3.86 -2.61
CA GLU A 61 -11.59 3.52 -3.23
C GLU A 61 -11.47 2.20 -4.03
N ARG A 62 -10.47 1.40 -3.69
CA ARG A 62 -10.21 0.07 -4.24
C ARG A 62 -10.16 -0.93 -3.10
N ASP A 63 -10.59 -2.16 -3.39
CA ASP A 63 -10.55 -3.23 -2.40
C ASP A 63 -9.11 -3.46 -1.95
N TYR A 64 -8.91 -3.70 -0.66
CA TYR A 64 -7.57 -3.98 -0.14
C TYR A 64 -7.56 -5.03 0.96
N LEU A 65 -6.37 -5.59 1.17
CA LEU A 65 -6.04 -6.52 2.26
C LEU A 65 -4.73 -6.06 2.92
N TRP A 66 -4.60 -6.30 4.22
CA TRP A 66 -3.33 -6.07 4.91
C TRP A 66 -2.45 -7.32 4.80
N GLY A 67 -1.31 -7.19 4.15
CA GLY A 67 -0.47 -8.33 3.81
C GLY A 67 0.52 -8.75 4.88
N ASN A 68 0.80 -7.94 5.91
CA ASN A 68 1.78 -8.33 6.92
C ASN A 68 1.36 -9.58 7.70
N GLU A 69 2.31 -10.49 7.92
CA GLU A 69 2.09 -11.67 8.76
C GLU A 69 1.57 -11.25 10.15
N GLY A 70 0.58 -11.98 10.66
CA GLY A 70 -0.07 -11.70 11.94
C GLY A 70 -1.25 -10.74 11.87
N HIS A 71 -1.47 -10.01 10.75
CA HIS A 71 -2.70 -9.23 10.58
C HIS A 71 -3.93 -10.12 10.31
N HIS A 72 -3.75 -11.22 9.57
CA HIS A 72 -4.75 -12.27 9.40
C HIS A 72 -4.12 -13.57 8.87
N ALA A 73 -4.83 -14.69 9.01
CA ALA A 73 -4.37 -16.01 8.56
C ALA A 73 -4.64 -16.31 7.07
N ALA A 74 -5.19 -15.36 6.30
CA ALA A 74 -5.57 -15.59 4.91
C ALA A 74 -4.38 -15.76 3.94
N ILE A 75 -3.17 -15.36 4.33
CA ILE A 75 -1.97 -15.50 3.50
C ILE A 75 -0.99 -16.45 4.22
N PRO A 76 -0.76 -17.66 3.68
CA PRO A 76 0.15 -18.63 4.28
C PRO A 76 1.60 -18.35 3.88
N TRP A 77 2.15 -17.18 4.25
CA TRP A 77 3.47 -16.72 3.80
C TRP A 77 4.59 -17.75 3.96
N SER A 78 4.65 -18.41 5.13
CA SER A 78 5.64 -19.44 5.44
C SER A 78 5.48 -20.73 4.64
N GLY A 79 4.32 -20.94 4.02
CA GLY A 79 4.02 -22.11 3.20
C GLY A 79 4.47 -22.00 1.74
N PHE A 80 4.77 -20.80 1.25
CA PHE A 80 5.20 -20.61 -0.14
C PHE A 80 6.64 -21.05 -0.35
N ARG A 81 6.86 -21.89 -1.37
CA ARG A 81 8.20 -22.37 -1.74
C ARG A 81 9.01 -21.26 -2.41
N ASP A 82 8.36 -20.53 -3.32
CA ASP A 82 8.95 -19.50 -4.17
C ASP A 82 7.95 -18.37 -4.47
N GLU A 83 8.43 -17.33 -5.14
CA GLU A 83 7.64 -16.17 -5.55
C GLU A 83 6.55 -16.51 -6.57
N VAL A 84 6.73 -17.58 -7.35
CA VAL A 84 5.78 -18.00 -8.38
C VAL A 84 4.52 -18.56 -7.71
N GLU A 85 4.68 -19.47 -6.74
CA GLU A 85 3.60 -20.02 -5.95
C GLU A 85 2.86 -18.93 -5.16
N MET A 86 3.61 -18.02 -4.53
CA MET A 86 3.06 -16.87 -3.81
C MET A 86 2.21 -15.98 -4.72
N ARG A 87 2.74 -15.52 -5.86
CA ARG A 87 1.99 -14.65 -6.78
C ARG A 87 0.75 -15.34 -7.33
N ARG A 88 0.85 -16.64 -7.65
CA ARG A 88 -0.30 -17.45 -8.08
C ARG A 88 -1.39 -17.46 -7.02
N TYR A 89 -1.04 -17.70 -5.75
CA TYR A 89 -1.99 -17.68 -4.64
C TYR A 89 -2.64 -16.30 -4.46
N LEU A 90 -1.83 -15.23 -4.42
CA LEU A 90 -2.32 -13.86 -4.30
C LEU A 90 -3.32 -13.52 -5.40
N ARG A 91 -3.02 -13.91 -6.65
CA ARG A 91 -3.89 -13.61 -7.80
C ARG A 91 -5.14 -14.48 -7.84
N GLN A 92 -5.00 -15.80 -7.71
CA GLN A 92 -6.09 -16.76 -7.95
C GLN A 92 -7.01 -16.92 -6.73
N GLU A 93 -6.45 -16.99 -5.53
CA GLU A 93 -7.23 -17.27 -4.31
C GLU A 93 -7.73 -15.99 -3.65
N LEU A 94 -6.94 -14.91 -3.73
CA LEU A 94 -7.27 -13.64 -3.08
C LEU A 94 -7.68 -12.54 -4.07
N GLY A 95 -7.55 -12.75 -5.38
CA GLY A 95 -7.90 -11.74 -6.38
C GLY A 95 -6.98 -10.50 -6.37
N VAL A 96 -5.84 -10.54 -5.70
CA VAL A 96 -4.90 -9.42 -5.61
C VAL A 96 -4.34 -9.11 -7.00
N THR A 97 -4.51 -7.86 -7.41
CA THR A 97 -4.00 -7.32 -8.70
C THR A 97 -2.72 -6.51 -8.50
N HIS A 98 -2.59 -5.86 -7.35
CA HIS A 98 -1.50 -4.94 -7.07
C HIS A 98 -0.98 -5.14 -5.64
N VAL A 99 0.30 -4.87 -5.42
CA VAL A 99 0.92 -4.84 -4.09
C VAL A 99 1.42 -3.42 -3.85
N LEU A 100 0.92 -2.78 -2.79
CA LEU A 100 1.42 -1.48 -2.32
C LEU A 100 2.40 -1.73 -1.19
N VAL A 101 3.64 -1.32 -1.37
CA VAL A 101 4.70 -1.46 -0.35
C VAL A 101 5.12 -0.09 0.16
N ASN A 102 5.11 0.08 1.48
CA ASN A 102 5.68 1.25 2.14
C ASN A 102 7.18 1.03 2.39
N HIS A 103 8.02 1.47 1.44
CA HIS A 103 9.47 1.35 1.53
C HIS A 103 10.13 2.28 2.55
N ARG A 104 9.37 3.18 3.18
CA ARG A 104 9.86 3.98 4.31
C ARG A 104 10.04 3.13 5.57
N ILE A 105 9.27 2.04 5.70
CA ILE A 105 9.42 1.07 6.79
C ILE A 105 10.49 0.05 6.43
N GLN A 106 10.49 -0.44 5.19
CA GLN A 106 11.45 -1.42 4.73
C GLN A 106 11.96 -1.13 3.30
N PRO A 107 13.24 -0.75 3.14
CA PRO A 107 13.82 -0.42 1.83
C PRO A 107 13.76 -1.57 0.82
N ARG A 108 13.81 -1.25 -0.48
CA ARG A 108 13.82 -2.25 -1.57
C ARG A 108 15.05 -3.16 -1.53
N GLU A 109 16.17 -2.62 -1.08
CA GLU A 109 17.45 -3.31 -0.97
C GLU A 109 17.52 -4.25 0.23
N ALA A 110 16.50 -4.21 1.10
CA ALA A 110 16.42 -5.10 2.25
C ALA A 110 16.44 -6.57 1.80
N ARG A 111 17.02 -7.40 2.66
CA ARG A 111 17.06 -8.85 2.50
C ARG A 111 16.34 -9.48 3.70
N PRO A 112 15.01 -9.33 3.76
CA PRO A 112 14.28 -9.88 4.89
C PRO A 112 14.36 -11.39 4.90
N GLU A 113 14.33 -11.91 6.12
CA GLU A 113 14.16 -13.32 6.41
C GLU A 113 12.70 -13.57 6.82
N GLY A 114 12.25 -14.83 6.77
CA GLY A 114 10.89 -15.18 7.16
C GLY A 114 9.84 -14.87 6.09
N TRP A 115 8.68 -14.37 6.51
CA TRP A 115 7.47 -14.29 5.69
C TRP A 115 7.58 -13.35 4.48
N GLU A 116 8.42 -12.31 4.58
CA GLU A 116 8.64 -11.32 3.52
C GLU A 116 9.59 -11.80 2.43
N ARG A 117 10.33 -12.89 2.68
CA ARG A 117 11.43 -13.34 1.81
C ARG A 117 10.99 -13.47 0.35
N THR A 118 9.92 -14.22 0.10
CA THR A 118 9.40 -14.49 -1.26
C THR A 118 8.87 -13.23 -1.94
N LEU A 119 8.27 -12.30 -1.17
CA LEU A 119 7.81 -11.02 -1.71
C LEU A 119 8.98 -10.14 -2.17
N TRP A 120 10.04 -10.02 -1.37
CA TRP A 120 11.23 -9.25 -1.76
C TRP A 120 12.01 -9.93 -2.88
N GLU A 121 12.04 -11.27 -2.93
CA GLU A 121 12.56 -12.01 -4.07
C GLU A 121 11.81 -11.66 -5.35
N ALA A 122 10.47 -11.60 -5.31
CA ALA A 122 9.64 -11.20 -6.46
C ALA A 122 9.96 -9.78 -6.96
N ILE A 123 10.07 -8.82 -6.03
CA ILE A 123 10.44 -7.43 -6.35
C ILE A 123 11.82 -7.37 -7.00
N ARG A 124 12.81 -8.07 -6.45
CA ARG A 124 14.18 -8.09 -6.99
C ARG A 124 14.29 -8.82 -8.33
N ALA A 125 13.53 -9.88 -8.51
CA ALA A 125 13.46 -10.64 -9.76
C ALA A 125 12.71 -9.87 -10.87
N GLY A 126 12.07 -8.74 -10.54
CA GLY A 126 11.26 -7.97 -11.47
C GLY A 126 9.94 -8.64 -11.85
N THR A 127 9.51 -9.67 -11.11
CA THR A 127 8.24 -10.36 -11.37
C THR A 127 7.04 -9.62 -10.78
N LEU A 128 7.29 -8.62 -9.93
CA LEU A 128 6.36 -7.57 -9.54
C LEU A 128 6.82 -6.26 -10.19
N GLU A 129 6.07 -5.77 -11.17
CA GLU A 129 6.46 -4.59 -11.94
C GLU A 129 6.00 -3.30 -11.26
N PRO A 130 6.90 -2.33 -11.00
CA PRO A 130 6.50 -1.06 -10.42
C PRO A 130 5.67 -0.24 -11.43
N VAL A 131 4.47 0.18 -11.03
CA VAL A 131 3.57 1.01 -11.85
C VAL A 131 3.43 2.44 -11.35
N MET A 132 3.75 2.68 -10.07
CA MET A 132 3.79 4.01 -9.46
C MET A 132 4.74 4.01 -8.28
N GLU A 133 5.51 5.09 -8.13
CA GLU A 133 6.37 5.34 -6.98
C GLU A 133 6.28 6.81 -6.58
N GLU A 134 6.03 7.07 -5.30
CA GLU A 134 5.95 8.41 -4.76
C GLU A 134 6.29 8.37 -3.27
N ARG A 135 7.18 9.27 -2.82
CA ARG A 135 7.48 9.51 -1.39
C ARG A 135 7.85 8.26 -0.58
N GLY A 136 8.52 7.29 -1.20
CA GLY A 136 8.95 6.04 -0.55
C GLY A 136 7.86 4.98 -0.48
N TYR A 137 6.78 5.13 -1.25
CA TYR A 137 5.80 4.09 -1.51
C TYR A 137 5.95 3.59 -2.94
N CYS A 138 5.68 2.31 -3.17
CA CYS A 138 5.60 1.76 -4.52
C CYS A 138 4.37 0.87 -4.67
N VAL A 139 3.65 1.04 -5.77
CA VAL A 139 2.62 0.13 -6.23
C VAL A 139 3.22 -0.77 -7.30
N TYR A 140 3.09 -2.08 -7.10
CA TYR A 140 3.54 -3.10 -8.04
C TYR A 140 2.35 -3.84 -8.65
N ALA A 141 2.38 -4.11 -9.94
CA ALA A 141 1.41 -4.98 -10.60
C ALA A 141 1.77 -6.46 -10.39
N VAL A 142 0.78 -7.27 -10.05
CA VAL A 142 0.88 -8.75 -10.03
C VAL A 142 0.47 -9.25 -11.41
N GLN A 143 1.47 -9.54 -12.26
CA GLN A 143 1.19 -10.00 -13.62
C GLN A 143 0.38 -11.32 -13.64
N PRO A 144 -0.53 -11.49 -14.61
CA PRO A 144 -1.09 -12.79 -14.93
C PRO A 144 0.04 -13.77 -15.30
N GLN A 145 -0.07 -15.03 -14.90
CA GLN A 145 0.79 -16.07 -15.48
C GLN A 145 0.35 -16.31 -16.93
N GLU A 146 1.29 -16.28 -17.88
CA GLU A 146 1.10 -16.84 -19.22
C GLU A 146 0.95 -18.37 -19.17
#